data_AF-A0AAD8XVK1-F1
#
_entry.id   AF-A0AAD8XVK1-F1
#
_cell.length_a   1.000
_cell.length_b   1.000
_cell.length_c   1.000
_cell.angle_alpha   90.00
_cell.angle_beta   90.00
_cell.angle_gamma   90.00
#
_symmetry.space_group_name_H-M   'P 1'
#
loop_
_entity.id
_entity.type
_entity.pdbx_description
1 polymer ?
#
loop_
_entity_poly.entity_id
_entity_poly.type
_entity_poly.pdbx_seq_one_letter_code
_entity_poly.pdbx_strand_id
1 'polypeptide(L)' 'MSEDNADALKNCTACYLVKYCSVQCQKEHRKQHKRDCKKRAAEIRDELLFKQPESTHLGDCPICMIPLPLDPLR' A
#
# COMPACT_ATOMS: atom_id res chain seq x y z
N MET A 1 -9.75 1.41 31.80
CA MET A 1 -10.70 2.33 31.14
C MET A 1 -10.24 2.47 29.71
N SER A 2 -10.83 1.71 28.78
CA SER A 2 -10.45 1.72 27.37
C SER A 2 -11.23 2.82 26.67
N GLU A 3 -10.55 3.91 26.34
CA GLU A 3 -11.09 5.04 25.58
C GLU A 3 -11.35 4.60 24.14
N ASP A 4 -12.54 4.05 23.89
CA ASP A 4 -13.10 4.01 22.54
C ASP A 4 -13.40 5.45 22.12
N ASN A 5 -12.42 6.08 21.46
CA ASN A 5 -12.57 7.34 20.77
C ASN A 5 -13.64 7.16 19.68
N ALA A 6 -14.86 7.62 19.97
CA ALA A 6 -16.09 7.31 19.24
C ALA A 6 -16.17 7.86 17.80
N ASP A 7 -15.14 8.57 17.33
CA ASP A 7 -15.11 9.23 16.01
C ASP A 7 -14.02 8.71 15.06
N ALA A 8 -13.15 7.80 15.51
CA ALA A 8 -12.07 7.29 14.66
C ALA A 8 -12.52 6.06 13.84
N LEU A 9 -12.97 6.29 12.61
CA LEU A 9 -13.21 5.24 11.62
C LEU A 9 -11.93 4.40 11.39
N LYS A 10 -12.02 3.08 11.59
CA LYS A 10 -10.90 2.13 11.51
C LYS A 10 -10.80 1.53 10.11
N ASN A 11 -9.64 1.65 9.48
CA ASN A 11 -9.38 1.13 8.14
C ASN A 11 -9.32 -0.41 8.18
N CYS A 12 -9.70 -1.07 7.08
CA CYS A 12 -9.34 -2.47 6.88
C CYS A 12 -7.82 -2.60 6.75
N THR A 13 -7.17 -3.32 7.68
CA THR A 13 -5.70 -3.42 7.73
C THR A 13 -5.09 -4.17 6.55
N ALA A 14 -5.88 -4.95 5.81
CA ALA A 14 -5.40 -5.73 4.67
C ALA A 14 -5.38 -4.93 3.36
N CYS A 15 -6.38 -4.08 3.14
CA CYS A 15 -6.56 -3.39 1.86
C CYS A 15 -6.57 -1.87 1.96
N TYR A 16 -6.70 -1.31 3.17
CA TYR A 16 -6.77 0.12 3.49
C TYR A 16 -7.85 0.94 2.73
N LEU A 17 -8.71 0.29 1.95
CA LEU A 17 -9.69 0.93 1.08
C LEU A 17 -10.96 1.37 1.81
N VAL A 18 -11.46 0.50 2.69
CA VAL A 18 -12.73 0.69 3.40
C VAL A 18 -12.48 0.98 4.86
N LYS A 19 -13.33 1.80 5.46
CA LYS A 19 -13.28 2.16 6.88
C LYS A 19 -14.54 1.68 7.59
N TYR A 20 -14.42 1.34 8.87
CA TYR A 20 -15.49 0.85 9.71
C TYR A 20 -15.55 1.63 11.02
N CYS A 21 -16.76 1.93 11.49
CA CYS A 21 -16.95 2.52 12.82
C CYS A 21 -16.65 1.52 13.94
N SER A 22 -16.76 0.21 13.68
CA SER A 22 -16.53 -0.82 14.68
C SER A 22 -16.00 -2.11 14.07
N VAL A 23 -15.41 -2.96 14.91
CA VAL A 23 -15.00 -4.32 14.54
C VAL A 23 -16.21 -5.17 14.18
N GLN A 24 -17.38 -4.89 14.75
CA GLN A 24 -18.61 -5.63 14.44
C GLN A 24 -19.09 -5.35 13.01
N CYS A 25 -19.14 -4.08 12.59
CA CYS A 25 -19.47 -3.71 11.21
C CYS A 25 -18.48 -4.30 10.20
N GLN A 26 -17.18 -4.36 10.55
CA GLN A 26 -16.18 -5.03 9.72
C GLN A 26 -16.45 -6.53 9.57
N LYS A 27 -16.81 -7.22 10.67
CA LYS A 27 -17.10 -8.67 10.67
C LYS A 27 -18.33 -9.00 9.83
N GLU A 28 -19.38 -8.20 9.94
CA GLU A 28 -20.62 -8.38 9.18
C GLU A 28 -20.37 -8.19 7.67
N HIS A 29 -19.68 -7.12 7.29
CA HIS A 29 -19.35 -6.83 5.89
C HIS A 29 -18.27 -7.76 5.30
N ARG A 30 -17.62 -8.61 6.11
CA ARG A 30 -16.49 -9.46 5.71
C ARG A 30 -16.80 -10.33 4.49
N LYS A 31 -17.99 -10.94 4.42
CA LYS A 31 -18.35 -11.85 3.30
C LYS A 31 -18.41 -11.11 1.96
N GLN A 32 -19.03 -9.93 1.95
CA GLN A 32 -19.14 -9.08 0.76
C GLN A 32 -17.78 -8.47 0.38
N HIS A 33 -17.03 -8.01 1.38
CA HIS A 33 -15.72 -7.38 1.17
C HIS A 33 -14.62 -8.34 0.70
N LYS A 34 -14.70 -9.63 1.04
CA LYS A 34 -13.59 -10.60 0.93
C LYS A 34 -12.90 -10.61 -0.44
N ARG A 35 -13.66 -10.57 -1.53
CA ARG A 35 -13.11 -10.65 -2.89
C ARG A 35 -12.30 -9.39 -3.22
N ASP A 36 -12.88 -8.23 -2.98
CA ASP A 36 -12.28 -6.95 -3.30
C ASP A 36 -11.09 -6.65 -2.37
N CYS A 37 -11.21 -7.06 -1.09
CA CYS A 37 -10.12 -7.03 -0.11
C CYS A 37 -8.89 -7.80 -0.60
N LYS A 38 -9.08 -9.03 -1.10
CA LYS A 38 -8.00 -9.86 -1.63
C LYS A 38 -7.36 -9.24 -2.88
N LYS A 39 -8.17 -8.71 -3.79
CA LYS A 39 -7.66 -8.06 -5.01
C LYS A 39 -6.77 -6.86 -4.65
N ARG A 40 -7.28 -5.96 -3.81
CA ARG A 40 -6.51 -4.77 -3.38
C ARG A 40 -5.26 -5.13 -2.57
N ALA A 41 -5.35 -6.14 -1.69
CA ALA A 41 -4.18 -6.61 -0.95
C ALA A 41 -3.10 -7.21 -1.86
N ALA A 42 -3.48 -7.83 -2.98
CA ALA A 42 -2.54 -8.31 -3.99
C ALA A 42 -1.88 -7.13 -4.74
N GLU A 43 -2.68 -6.13 -5.15
CA GLU A 43 -2.15 -4.91 -5.79
C GLU A 43 -1.15 -4.18 -4.88
N ILE A 44 -1.46 -4.01 -3.59
CA ILE A 44 -0.54 -3.39 -2.63
C ILE A 44 0.75 -4.18 -2.50
N ARG A 45 0.68 -5.52 -2.53
CA ARG A 45 1.88 -6.36 -2.49
C ARG A 45 2.74 -6.15 -3.73
N ASP A 46 2.13 -6.15 -4.91
CA ASP A 46 2.85 -5.91 -6.16
C ASP A 46 3.44 -4.50 -6.19
N GLU A 47 2.68 -3.47 -5.78
CA GLU A 47 3.17 -2.10 -5.62
C GLU A 47 4.40 -2.09 -4.71
N LEU A 48 4.38 -2.74 -3.54
CA LEU A 48 5.53 -2.78 -2.64
C LEU A 48 6.74 -3.54 -3.21
N LEU A 49 6.51 -4.57 -4.02
CA LEU A 49 7.58 -5.36 -4.65
C LEU A 49 8.24 -4.61 -5.81
N PHE A 50 7.47 -3.85 -6.59
CA PHE A 50 7.92 -3.21 -7.82
C PHE A 50 8.12 -1.70 -7.69
N LYS A 51 7.77 -1.09 -6.55
CA LYS A 51 8.01 0.33 -6.30
C LYS A 51 9.52 0.57 -6.35
N GLN A 52 9.95 1.29 -7.38
CA GLN A 52 11.33 1.73 -7.48
C GLN A 52 11.68 2.60 -6.27
N PRO A 53 12.89 2.44 -5.71
CA PRO A 53 13.38 3.37 -4.71
C PRO A 53 13.46 4.78 -5.31
N GLU A 54 13.41 5.80 -4.46
CA GLU A 54 13.45 7.22 -4.85
C GLU A 54 14.79 7.65 -5.49
N SER A 55 15.70 6.71 -5.79
CA SER A 55 16.91 6.98 -6.55
C SER A 55 16.50 7.40 -7.97
N THR A 56 16.60 8.69 -8.22
CA THR A 56 16.37 9.32 -9.51
C THR A 56 17.21 8.65 -10.59
N HIS A 57 16.70 8.62 -11.82
CA HIS A 57 17.42 8.25 -13.05
C HIS A 57 18.66 9.12 -13.36
N LEU A 58 19.11 9.93 -12.39
CA LEU A 58 20.27 10.82 -12.41
C LEU A 58 21.41 10.32 -11.49
N GLY A 59 21.23 9.17 -10.81
CA GLY A 59 22.22 8.55 -9.94
C GLY A 59 22.62 7.14 -10.37
N ASP A 60 23.54 6.53 -9.61
CA ASP A 60 24.00 5.16 -9.85
C ASP A 60 22.83 4.16 -9.79
N CYS A 61 22.84 3.17 -10.68
CA CYS A 61 21.85 2.10 -10.64
C CYS A 61 21.86 1.42 -9.26
N PRO A 62 20.73 1.30 -8.53
CA PRO A 62 20.72 0.75 -7.18
C PRO A 62 21.07 -0.75 -7.10
N ILE A 63 21.15 -1.42 -8.25
CA ILE A 63 21.52 -2.85 -8.35
C ILE A 63 23.02 -3.02 -8.60
N CYS A 64 23.59 -2.27 -9.56
CA CYS A 64 25.00 -2.42 -9.94
C CYS A 64 25.92 -1.29 -9.46
N MET A 65 25.37 -0.24 -8.85
CA MET A 65 26.08 0.98 -8.40
C MET A 65 26.94 1.62 -9.51
N ILE A 66 26.52 1.47 -10.77
CA ILE A 66 27.18 2.08 -11.93
C ILE A 66 26.46 3.38 -12.27
N PRO A 67 27.19 4.47 -12.56
CA PRO A 67 26.60 5.71 -13.06
C PRO A 67 25.76 5.44 -14.30
N LEU A 68 24.49 5.84 -14.27
CA LEU A 68 23.67 5.83 -15.48
C LEU A 68 24.34 6.75 -16.51
N PRO A 69 24.49 6.32 -17.78
CA PRO A 69 25.11 7.15 -18.80
C PRO A 69 24.23 8.39 -19.01
N LEU A 70 24.67 9.51 -18.43
CA LEU A 70 24.13 10.84 -18.71
C LEU A 70 24.69 11.27 -20.06
N ASP A 71 24.17 10.70 -21.15
CA ASP A 71 24.55 11.11 -22.50
C ASP A 71 23.48 12.06 -23.08
N PRO A 72 23.65 13.39 -22.96
CA PRO A 72 22.82 14.35 -23.69
C PRO A 72 23.28 14.58 -25.14
N LEU A 73 24.18 13.77 -25.70
CA LEU A 73 24.64 13.94 -27.08
C LEU A 73 24.70 12.62 -27.85
N ARG A 74 23.59 12.32 -28.55
CA ARG A 74 23.65 11.70 -29.87
C ARG A 74 22.52 12.17 -30.76
#